data_AF-A0A3P7J736-F1
#
_entry.id   AF-A0A3P7J736-F1
#
_cell.length_a   1.000
_cell.length_b   1.000
_cell.length_c   1.000
_cell.angle_alpha   90.00
_cell.angle_beta   90.00
_cell.angle_gamma   90.00
#
_symmetry.space_group_name_H-M   'P 1'
#
loop_
_entity.id
_entity.type
_entity.pdbx_description
1 polymer ?
#
loop_
_entity_poly.entity_id
_entity_poly.type
_entity_poly.pdbx_seq_one_letter_code
_entity_poly.pdbx_strand_id
1 'polypeptide(L)'
;MHAWCAVTKIEGQPNHSPDTVEYSIPTRTIPYVVGHNMLKAHAKAYRMYEKEFKTQNGKFGIVIGGRWSTTSSTSPEDKAAVERALDWAFNWMVCPIFGKDGDYPALMRKEMDILEKKENQEILPRFSKVEIAELKVGPGNGPSQMEKDARIDYVEDHWEK
;
A
#
# COMPACT_ATOMS: atom_id res chain seq x y z
N MET A 1 1.98 -8.18 9.84
CA MET A 1 1.74 -6.72 9.83
C MET A 1 1.62 -6.24 11.28
N HIS A 2 2.72 -5.84 11.92
CA HIS A 2 2.63 -5.10 13.19
C HIS A 2 2.35 -3.65 12.82
N ALA A 3 1.08 -3.31 12.73
CA ALA A 3 0.68 -1.93 12.56
C ALA A 3 0.70 -1.27 13.94
N TRP A 4 1.57 -0.29 14.11
CA TRP A 4 1.42 0.74 15.15
C TRP A 4 0.08 1.50 15.04
N CYS A 5 -0.68 1.26 13.97
CA CYS A 5 -2.04 1.74 13.74
C CYS A 5 -3.02 0.59 13.45
N ALA A 6 -2.86 -0.61 14.04
CA ALA A 6 -3.78 -1.71 13.71
C ALA A 6 -5.21 -1.34 14.12
N VAL A 7 -6.12 -1.34 13.14
CA VAL A 7 -7.55 -1.06 13.29
C VAL A 7 -8.29 -2.23 13.95
N THR A 8 -7.63 -3.37 14.10
CA THR A 8 -8.14 -4.55 14.77
C THR A 8 -7.47 -4.70 16.12
N LYS A 9 -8.27 -4.91 17.16
CA LYS A 9 -7.77 -5.33 18.47
C LYS A 9 -7.17 -6.73 18.32
N ILE A 10 -5.84 -6.84 18.40
CA ILE A 10 -5.15 -8.12 18.45
C ILE A 10 -4.90 -8.45 19.93
N GLU A 11 -5.40 -9.60 20.38
CA GLU A 11 -5.20 -10.06 21.75
C GLU A 11 -3.68 -10.20 22.04
N GLY A 12 -3.21 -9.59 23.12
CA GLY A 12 -1.79 -9.58 23.51
C GLY A 12 -0.92 -8.46 22.92
N GLN A 13 -1.47 -7.52 22.14
CA GLN A 13 -0.75 -6.33 21.66
C GLN A 13 -1.17 -5.06 22.44
N PRO A 14 -0.27 -4.40 23.19
CA PRO A 14 -0.61 -3.29 24.08
C PRO A 14 -0.85 -1.94 23.38
N ASN A 15 -0.56 -1.84 22.07
CA ASN A 15 -0.47 -0.56 21.35
C ASN A 15 -1.73 -0.19 20.54
N HIS A 16 -2.90 -0.70 20.92
CA HIS A 16 -4.15 -0.41 20.19
C HIS A 16 -4.97 0.69 20.87
N SER A 17 -5.72 1.46 20.06
CA SER A 17 -6.68 2.43 20.57
C SER A 17 -7.63 1.73 21.56
N PRO A 18 -7.75 2.21 22.80
CA PRO A 18 -8.52 1.53 23.85
C PRO A 18 -10.00 1.35 23.47
N ASP A 19 -10.54 2.20 22.58
CA ASP A 19 -11.94 2.27 22.20
C ASP A 19 -12.27 1.58 20.85
N THR A 20 -11.48 0.58 20.46
CA THR A 20 -11.71 -0.11 19.17
C THR A 20 -13.02 -0.92 19.24
N VAL A 21 -14.02 -0.49 18.44
CA VAL A 21 -15.32 -1.17 18.29
C VAL A 21 -15.15 -2.46 17.48
N GLU A 22 -15.88 -3.51 17.83
CA GLU A 22 -15.98 -4.71 16.98
C GLU A 22 -16.68 -4.37 15.66
N TYR A 23 -16.03 -4.69 14.54
CA TYR A 23 -16.59 -4.48 13.21
C TYR A 23 -17.34 -5.74 12.75
N SER A 24 -18.42 -5.55 11.97
CA SER A 24 -19.19 -6.65 11.37
C SER A 24 -18.49 -7.36 10.19
N ILE A 25 -17.31 -6.88 9.79
CA ILE A 25 -16.49 -7.47 8.74
C ILE A 25 -15.45 -8.44 9.33
N PRO A 26 -15.12 -9.56 8.64
CA PRO A 26 -14.20 -10.55 9.17
C PRO A 26 -12.84 -9.95 9.52
N THR A 27 -12.28 -10.31 10.68
CA THR A 27 -11.05 -9.70 11.22
C THR A 27 -9.89 -9.63 10.23
N ARG A 28 -9.80 -10.63 9.35
CA ARG A 28 -8.75 -10.73 8.32
C ARG A 28 -8.92 -9.75 7.15
N THR A 29 -10.14 -9.30 6.86
CA THR A 29 -10.41 -8.35 5.76
C THR A 29 -10.25 -6.90 6.19
N ILE A 30 -10.40 -6.62 7.49
CA ILE A 30 -10.35 -5.25 8.05
C ILE A 30 -9.12 -4.47 7.57
N PRO A 31 -7.88 -4.98 7.63
CA PRO A 31 -6.71 -4.21 7.21
C PRO A 31 -6.77 -3.78 5.75
N TYR A 32 -7.28 -4.65 4.88
CA TYR A 32 -7.39 -4.38 3.44
C TYR A 32 -8.49 -3.36 3.14
N VAL A 33 -9.65 -3.48 3.80
CA VAL A 33 -10.75 -2.51 3.67
C VAL A 33 -10.33 -1.11 4.14
N VAL A 34 -9.63 -1.03 5.27
CA VAL A 34 -9.10 0.23 5.80
C VAL A 34 -8.08 0.84 4.84
N GLY A 35 -7.07 0.05 4.42
CA GLY A 35 -6.04 0.54 3.49
C GLY A 35 -6.65 1.02 2.17
N HIS A 36 -7.62 0.27 1.64
CA HIS A 36 -8.36 0.63 0.43
C HIS A 36 -9.11 1.97 0.58
N ASN A 37 -9.83 2.17 1.69
CA ASN A 37 -10.53 3.42 1.95
C ASN A 37 -9.57 4.59 2.18
N MET A 38 -8.41 4.35 2.81
CA MET A 38 -7.38 5.38 3.00
C MET A 38 -6.82 5.86 1.65
N LEU A 39 -6.57 4.93 0.71
CA LEU A 39 -6.15 5.28 -0.65
C LEU A 39 -7.21 6.11 -1.38
N LYS A 40 -8.48 5.70 -1.30
CA LYS A 40 -9.60 6.45 -1.90
C LYS A 40 -9.75 7.85 -1.28
N ALA A 41 -9.60 7.97 0.03
CA ALA A 41 -9.65 9.25 0.72
C ALA A 41 -8.51 10.17 0.28
N HIS A 42 -7.28 9.63 0.19
CA HIS A 42 -6.12 10.34 -0.32
C HIS A 42 -6.34 10.84 -1.75
N ALA A 43 -6.84 9.98 -2.65
CA ALA A 43 -7.15 10.35 -4.04
C ALA A 43 -8.15 11.51 -4.11
N LYS A 44 -9.26 11.43 -3.36
CA LYS A 44 -10.26 12.50 -3.32
C LYS A 44 -9.69 13.82 -2.79
N ALA A 45 -8.90 13.76 -1.72
CA ALA A 45 -8.25 14.94 -1.17
C ALA A 45 -7.25 15.56 -2.15
N TYR A 46 -6.48 14.74 -2.87
CA TYR A 46 -5.58 15.20 -3.93
C TYR A 46 -6.34 15.87 -5.08
N ARG A 47 -7.45 15.30 -5.55
CA ARG A 47 -8.27 15.91 -6.62
C ARG A 47 -8.91 17.22 -6.20
N MET A 48 -9.35 17.31 -4.95
CA MET A 48 -9.82 18.58 -4.38
C MET A 48 -8.69 19.62 -4.35
N TYR A 49 -7.49 19.22 -3.91
CA TYR A 49 -6.30 20.07 -3.94
C TYR A 49 -5.97 20.58 -5.35
N GLU A 50 -5.94 19.67 -6.34
CA GLU A 50 -5.68 19.99 -7.74
C GLU A 50 -6.72 20.97 -8.34
N LYS A 51 -7.98 20.83 -7.95
CA LYS A 51 -9.08 21.65 -8.46
C LYS A 51 -9.13 23.03 -7.81
N GLU A 52 -8.97 23.10 -6.49
CA GLU A 52 -9.33 24.29 -5.70
C GLU A 52 -8.12 25.06 -5.19
N PHE A 53 -6.98 24.38 -5.00
CA PHE A 53 -5.83 24.93 -4.27
C PHE A 53 -4.53 24.93 -5.09
N LYS A 54 -4.57 24.51 -6.35
CA LYS A 54 -3.40 24.47 -7.24
C LYS A 54 -2.72 25.83 -7.43
N THR A 55 -3.46 26.93 -7.30
CA THR A 55 -2.91 28.30 -7.34
C THR A 55 -1.97 28.62 -6.17
N GLN A 56 -2.00 27.84 -5.09
CA GLN A 56 -1.09 27.99 -3.95
C GLN A 56 0.32 27.47 -4.24
N ASN A 57 0.54 26.77 -5.35
CA ASN A 57 1.82 26.17 -5.73
C ASN A 57 2.45 25.28 -4.63
N GLY A 58 1.62 24.67 -3.78
CA GLY A 58 2.07 23.73 -2.75
C GLY A 58 2.27 22.32 -3.30
N LYS A 59 2.81 21.43 -2.45
CA LYS A 59 2.96 20.00 -2.73
C LYS A 59 1.97 19.22 -1.88
N PHE A 60 1.28 18.27 -2.50
CA PHE A 60 0.37 17.34 -1.83
C PHE A 60 0.90 15.92 -2.05
N GLY A 61 0.92 15.11 -0.99
CA GLY A 61 1.45 13.76 -1.05
C GLY A 61 0.95 12.89 0.09
N ILE A 62 1.46 11.65 0.13
CA ILE A 62 1.17 10.67 1.17
C ILE A 62 2.50 10.20 1.78
N VAL A 63 2.51 10.00 3.09
CA VAL A 63 3.63 9.37 3.80
C VAL A 63 3.25 7.93 4.09
N ILE A 64 4.03 6.99 3.57
CA ILE A 64 3.81 5.56 3.73
C ILE A 64 4.98 4.99 4.52
N GLY A 65 4.70 4.40 5.68
CA GLY A 65 5.67 3.65 6.45
C GLY A 65 5.74 2.20 5.96
N GLY A 66 6.95 1.70 5.75
CA GLY A 66 7.20 0.31 5.34
C GLY A 66 8.35 -0.31 6.12
N ARG A 67 8.49 -1.63 6.00
CA ARG A 67 9.70 -2.36 6.43
C ARG A 67 10.46 -2.81 5.19
N TRP A 68 11.76 -2.59 5.21
CA TRP A 68 12.65 -3.17 4.21
C TRP A 68 12.87 -4.65 4.51
N SER A 69 13.10 -5.45 3.47
CA SER A 69 13.44 -6.86 3.58
C SER A 69 14.62 -7.15 2.67
N THR A 70 15.58 -7.93 3.16
CA THR A 70 16.77 -8.34 2.42
C THR A 70 16.80 -9.86 2.29
N THR A 71 17.48 -10.35 1.25
CA THR A 71 17.61 -11.79 1.02
C THR A 71 18.59 -12.41 2.00
N SER A 72 18.27 -13.58 2.56
CA SER A 72 19.22 -14.36 3.36
C SER A 72 20.27 -15.10 2.52
N SER A 73 19.98 -15.34 1.24
CA SER A 73 20.88 -16.02 0.29
C SER A 73 20.63 -15.53 -1.13
N THR A 74 21.44 -16.00 -2.08
CA THR A 74 21.30 -15.69 -3.51
C THR A 74 20.26 -16.55 -4.23
N SER A 75 19.55 -17.43 -3.50
CA SER A 75 18.57 -18.34 -4.07
C SER A 75 17.41 -17.57 -4.74
N PRO A 76 16.87 -18.08 -5.87
CA PRO A 76 15.66 -17.50 -6.47
C PRO A 76 14.48 -17.46 -5.50
N GLU A 77 14.38 -18.44 -4.59
CA GLU A 77 13.32 -18.55 -3.61
C GLU A 77 13.37 -17.42 -2.58
N ASP A 78 14.56 -17.05 -2.10
CA ASP A 78 14.75 -15.94 -1.16
C ASP A 78 14.45 -14.60 -1.83
N LYS A 79 14.86 -14.42 -3.09
CA LYS A 79 14.52 -13.23 -3.87
C LYS A 79 13.00 -13.07 -4.02
N ALA A 80 12.31 -14.14 -4.40
CA ALA A 80 10.86 -14.13 -4.52
C ALA A 80 10.16 -13.93 -3.16
N ALA A 81 10.76 -14.40 -2.05
CA ALA A 81 10.23 -14.17 -0.70
C ALA A 81 10.35 -12.71 -0.28
N VAL A 82 11.47 -12.05 -0.61
CA VAL A 82 11.66 -10.61 -0.37
C VAL A 82 10.66 -9.78 -1.17
N GLU A 83 10.45 -10.10 -2.45
CA GLU A 83 9.44 -9.41 -3.28
C GLU A 83 8.03 -9.50 -2.66
N ARG A 84 7.62 -10.71 -2.24
CA ARG A 84 6.35 -10.89 -1.52
C ARG A 84 6.28 -10.09 -0.22
N ALA A 85 7.37 -10.05 0.54
CA ALA A 85 7.43 -9.31 1.80
C ALA A 85 7.27 -7.80 1.57
N LEU A 86 7.97 -7.25 0.57
CA LEU A 86 7.89 -5.84 0.21
C LEU A 86 6.49 -5.45 -0.31
N ASP A 87 5.83 -6.34 -1.04
CA ASP A 87 4.48 -6.09 -1.54
C ASP A 87 3.47 -5.86 -0.40
N TRP A 88 3.49 -6.70 0.63
CA TRP A 88 2.61 -6.53 1.81
C TRP A 88 3.09 -5.49 2.80
N ALA A 89 4.40 -5.17 2.81
CA ALA A 89 4.96 -4.20 3.75
C ALA A 89 4.83 -2.76 3.27
N PHE A 90 4.90 -2.52 1.96
CA PHE A 90 5.01 -1.18 1.41
C PHE A 90 4.28 -1.02 0.06
N ASN A 91 4.55 -1.89 -0.92
CA ASN A 91 4.12 -1.62 -2.31
C ASN A 91 2.60 -1.59 -2.48
N TRP A 92 1.84 -2.34 -1.68
CA TRP A 92 0.38 -2.34 -1.76
C TRP A 92 -0.27 -0.97 -1.50
N MET A 93 0.41 -0.05 -0.83
CA MET A 93 -0.06 1.34 -0.64
C MET A 93 0.51 2.31 -1.69
N VAL A 94 1.63 1.94 -2.33
CA VAL A 94 2.36 2.78 -3.30
C VAL A 94 1.88 2.51 -4.72
N CYS A 95 1.77 1.24 -5.12
CA CYS A 95 1.40 0.83 -6.47
C CYS A 95 0.04 1.37 -6.94
N PRO A 96 -1.00 1.50 -6.10
CA PRO A 96 -2.25 2.11 -6.54
C PRO A 96 -2.11 3.58 -6.97
N ILE A 97 -1.14 4.31 -6.42
CA ILE A 97 -0.93 5.75 -6.68
C ILE A 97 0.09 5.96 -7.81
N PHE A 98 1.22 5.25 -7.72
CA PHE A 98 2.41 5.48 -8.56
C PHE A 98 2.69 4.34 -9.56
N GLY A 99 1.98 3.22 -9.43
CA GLY A 99 2.11 2.09 -10.34
C GLY A 99 1.49 2.38 -11.70
N LYS A 100 1.96 1.67 -12.72
CA LYS A 100 1.47 1.81 -14.10
C LYS A 100 -0.03 1.56 -14.22
N ASP A 101 -0.52 0.55 -13.49
CA ASP A 101 -1.89 0.08 -13.59
C ASP A 101 -2.84 0.80 -12.64
N GLY A 102 -2.33 1.37 -11.54
CA GLY A 102 -3.12 2.05 -10.51
C GLY A 102 -3.96 1.10 -9.64
N ASP A 103 -3.55 -0.17 -9.56
CA ASP A 103 -4.11 -1.20 -8.67
C ASP A 103 -3.00 -1.73 -7.74
N TYR A 104 -3.35 -2.64 -6.84
CA TYR A 104 -2.39 -3.35 -6.00
C TYR A 104 -1.35 -4.14 -6.82
N PRO A 105 -0.19 -4.48 -6.23
CA PRO A 105 0.83 -5.28 -6.89
C PRO A 105 0.25 -6.56 -7.50
N ALA A 106 0.70 -6.90 -8.71
CA ALA A 106 0.19 -8.05 -9.46
C ALA A 106 0.36 -9.37 -8.70
N LEU A 107 1.49 -9.53 -8.00
CA LEU A 107 1.76 -10.69 -7.15
C LEU A 107 0.79 -10.75 -5.98
N MET A 108 0.57 -9.63 -5.29
CA MET A 108 -0.43 -9.55 -4.23
C MET A 108 -1.82 -9.93 -4.71
N ARG A 109 -2.26 -9.39 -5.86
CA ARG A 109 -3.55 -9.76 -6.47
C ARG A 109 -3.66 -11.25 -6.75
N LYS A 110 -2.63 -11.84 -7.37
CA LYS A 110 -2.60 -13.27 -7.69
C LYS A 110 -2.75 -14.16 -6.45
N GLU A 111 -2.01 -13.87 -5.38
CA GLU A 111 -2.06 -14.65 -4.14
C GLU A 111 -3.40 -14.48 -3.41
N MET A 112 -3.92 -13.25 -3.37
CA MET A 112 -5.22 -12.99 -2.75
C MET A 112 -6.36 -13.68 -3.53
N ASP A 113 -6.32 -13.70 -4.86
CA ASP A 113 -7.30 -14.43 -5.68
C ASP A 113 -7.34 -15.94 -5.35
N ILE A 114 -6.20 -16.55 -5.00
CA ILE A 114 -6.13 -17.96 -4.58
C ILE A 114 -6.83 -18.15 -3.23
N LEU A 115 -6.55 -17.25 -2.28
CA LEU A 115 -7.15 -17.28 -0.94
C LEU A 115 -8.66 -17.02 -0.98
N GLU A 116 -9.11 -16.02 -1.74
CA GLU A 116 -10.51 -15.65 -1.89
C GLU A 116 -11.34 -16.78 -2.51
N LYS A 117 -10.80 -17.49 -3.50
CA LYS A 117 -11.45 -18.69 -4.08
C LYS A 117 -11.57 -19.82 -3.07
N LYS A 118 -10.53 -20.03 -2.27
CA LYS A 118 -10.52 -21.07 -1.23
C LYS A 118 -11.54 -20.77 -0.13
N GLU A 119 -11.70 -19.50 0.22
CA GLU A 119 -12.57 -19.05 1.31
C GLU A 119 -13.97 -18.64 0.83
N ASN A 120 -14.20 -18.64 -0.48
CA ASN A 120 -15.43 -18.17 -1.13
C ASN A 120 -15.87 -16.78 -0.62
N GLN A 121 -14.90 -15.88 -0.46
CA GLN A 121 -15.11 -14.55 0.10
C GLN A 121 -14.11 -13.56 -0.48
N GLU A 122 -14.53 -12.33 -0.77
CA GLU A 122 -13.60 -11.24 -1.09
C GLU A 122 -12.84 -10.80 0.17
N ILE A 123 -11.52 -10.64 0.04
CA ILE A 123 -10.60 -10.25 1.11
C ILE A 123 -9.89 -8.94 0.74
N LEU A 124 -9.43 -8.80 -0.50
CA LEU A 124 -8.77 -7.60 -1.02
C LEU A 124 -9.71 -6.83 -1.96
N PRO A 125 -10.28 -5.68 -1.53
CA PRO A 125 -11.23 -4.93 -2.35
C PRO A 125 -10.67 -4.54 -3.71
N ARG A 126 -11.54 -4.39 -4.71
CA ARG A 126 -11.17 -3.99 -6.08
C ARG A 126 -11.46 -2.53 -6.34
N PHE A 127 -10.49 -1.83 -6.93
CA PHE A 127 -10.74 -0.48 -7.45
C PHE A 127 -11.56 -0.57 -8.74
N SER A 128 -12.62 0.22 -8.82
CA SER A 128 -13.30 0.50 -10.07
C SER A 128 -12.41 1.30 -11.02
N LYS A 129 -12.74 1.30 -12.31
CA LYS A 129 -12.01 2.09 -13.31
C LYS A 129 -11.97 3.59 -12.98
N VAL A 130 -13.04 4.10 -12.35
CA VAL A 130 -13.14 5.49 -11.92
C VAL A 130 -12.17 5.74 -10.76
N GLU A 131 -12.14 4.86 -9.75
CA GLU A 131 -11.22 4.98 -8.62
C GLU A 131 -9.75 4.88 -9.06
N ILE A 132 -9.43 3.98 -10.00
CA ILE A 132 -8.09 3.89 -10.60
C ILE A 132 -7.70 5.21 -11.27
N ALA A 133 -8.63 5.83 -12.02
CA ALA A 133 -8.38 7.12 -12.65
C ALA A 133 -8.20 8.25 -11.60
N GLU A 134 -8.95 8.21 -10.50
CA GLU A 134 -8.82 9.17 -9.41
C GLU A 134 -7.47 9.03 -8.68
N LEU A 135 -7.02 7.80 -8.43
CA LEU A 135 -5.79 7.46 -7.73
C LEU A 135 -4.53 7.84 -8.50
N LYS A 136 -4.53 7.65 -9.83
CA LYS A 136 -3.37 7.96 -10.66
C LYS A 136 -3.09 9.45 -10.65
N VAL A 137 -1.92 9.82 -10.15
CA VAL A 137 -1.40 11.19 -10.31
C VAL A 137 -1.32 11.47 -11.83
N GLY A 138 -1.85 12.61 -12.29
CA GLY A 138 -2.05 12.89 -13.72
C GLY A 138 -0.77 12.78 -14.56
N PRO A 139 -0.89 12.64 -15.90
CA PRO A 139 0.25 12.50 -16.80
C PRO A 139 1.07 13.79 -16.79
N GLY A 140 2.18 13.80 -16.05
CA GLY A 140 3.02 14.99 -15.95
C GLY A 140 4.13 14.90 -14.91
N ASN A 141 3.96 14.13 -13.85
CA ASN A 141 5.01 13.93 -12.88
C ASN A 141 5.27 12.43 -12.77
N GLY A 142 6.38 11.97 -13.37
CA GLY A 142 6.99 10.71 -12.96
C GLY A 142 7.28 10.73 -11.45
N PRO A 143 7.84 9.64 -10.88
CA PRO A 143 8.06 9.58 -9.45
C PRO A 143 8.75 10.86 -8.96
N SER A 144 8.21 11.45 -7.89
CA SER A 144 8.80 12.65 -7.26
C SER A 144 10.27 12.39 -6.95
N GLN A 145 11.09 13.44 -6.82
CA GLN A 145 12.51 13.25 -6.49
C GLN A 145 12.67 12.41 -5.21
N MET A 146 11.77 12.56 -4.24
CA MET A 146 11.72 11.73 -3.03
C MET A 146 11.40 10.26 -3.32
N GLU A 147 10.55 9.96 -4.30
CA GLU A 147 10.23 8.58 -4.72
C GLU A 147 11.35 7.94 -5.53
N LYS A 148 12.10 8.73 -6.31
CA LYS A 148 13.36 8.29 -6.94
C LYS A 148 14.42 8.03 -5.88
N ASP A 149 14.54 8.94 -4.91
CA ASP A 149 15.50 8.85 -3.81
C ASP A 149 15.14 7.76 -2.78
N ALA A 150 13.87 7.34 -2.72
CA ALA A 150 13.41 6.24 -1.86
C ALA A 150 13.64 4.85 -2.49
N ARG A 151 13.95 4.78 -3.79
CA ARG A 151 14.59 3.60 -4.38
C ARG A 151 16.05 3.61 -3.95
N ILE A 152 16.27 3.18 -2.72
CA ILE A 152 17.60 2.84 -2.27
C ILE A 152 17.70 1.33 -2.40
N ASP A 153 18.43 0.88 -3.41
CA ASP A 153 18.69 -0.53 -3.61
C ASP A 153 19.92 -0.90 -2.76
N TYR A 154 19.83 -2.02 -2.03
CA TYR A 154 20.98 -2.56 -1.32
C TYR A 154 21.76 -3.45 -2.27
N VAL A 155 22.88 -2.93 -2.77
CA VAL A 155 23.76 -3.60 -3.74
C VAL A 155 25.10 -3.83 -3.05
N GLU A 156 25.57 -5.07 -3.03
CA GLU A 156 26.93 -5.43 -2.58
C GLU A 156 27.38 -4.71 -1.29
N ASP A 157 26.61 -4.90 -0.21
CA ASP A 157 26.87 -4.37 1.13
C ASP A 157 26.74 -2.84 1.34
N HIS A 158 26.23 -2.11 0.35
CA HIS A 158 25.98 -0.67 0.51
C HIS A 158 24.65 -0.24 -0.10
N TRP A 159 24.17 0.90 0.38
CA TRP A 159 22.95 1.53 -0.09
C TRP A 159 23.28 2.42 -1.28
N GLU A 160 22.81 2.03 -2.46
CA GLU A 160 22.93 2.84 -3.68
C GLU A 160 21.62 3.59 -3.97
N LYS A 161 21.74 4.79 -4.51
CA LYS A 161 20.63 5.62 -5.00
C LYS A 161 20.40 5.42 -6.49
#